data_AF-A0A816S0X3-F1
#
_entry.id   AF-A0A816S0X3-F1
#
_cell.length_a   1.000
_cell.length_b   1.000
_cell.length_c   1.000
_cell.angle_alpha   90.00
_cell.angle_beta   90.00
_cell.angle_gamma   90.00
#
_symmetry.space_group_name_H-M   'P 1'
#
loop_
_entity.id
_entity.type
_entity.pdbx_description
1 polymer ?
#
loop_
_entity_poly.entity_id
_entity_poly.type
_entity_poly.pdbx_seq_one_letter_code
_entity_poly.pdbx_strand_id
1 'polypeptide(L)' 'MGSSKSILKRSLIRGDEVQVLQIYRSHSDIRRHIDPNLVLNEDGDTFVHCASHFAMKAFLSSCFADILLE' A
#
# COMPACT_ATOMS: atom_id res chain seq x y z
N MET A 1 -0.11 -19.61 5.96
CA MET A 1 -0.21 -18.57 4.91
C MET A 1 -0.37 -17.22 5.59
N GLY A 2 0.46 -16.22 5.26
CA GLY A 2 0.39 -14.88 5.90
C GLY A 2 -0.85 -14.10 5.46
N SER A 3 -1.31 -13.15 6.28
CA SER A 3 -2.48 -12.33 5.95
C SER A 3 -2.22 -11.43 4.74
N SER A 4 -3.26 -11.07 3.99
CA SER A 4 -3.16 -10.17 2.82
C SER A 4 -2.49 -8.84 3.18
N LYS A 5 -2.68 -8.33 4.41
CA LYS A 5 -1.98 -7.16 4.95
C LYS A 5 -0.47 -7.40 5.06
N SER A 6 -0.03 -8.54 5.62
CA SER A 6 1.40 -8.87 5.71
C SER A 6 2.05 -9.12 4.34
N ILE A 7 1.28 -9.56 3.34
CA ILE A 7 1.78 -9.67 1.96
C ILE A 7 1.90 -8.27 1.36
N LEU A 8 0.86 -7.43 1.45
CA LEU A 8 0.87 -6.04 0.97
C LEU A 8 2.07 -5.25 1.52
N LYS A 9 2.32 -5.32 2.84
CA LYS A 9 3.48 -4.65 3.46
C LYS A 9 4.79 -5.10 2.82
N ARG A 10 4.97 -6.40 2.61
CA ARG A 10 6.19 -6.95 1.99
C ARG A 10 6.31 -6.53 0.53
N SER A 11 5.21 -6.49 -0.23
CA SER A 11 5.21 -6.04 -1.62
C SER A 11 5.57 -4.55 -1.74
N LEU A 12 5.07 -3.71 -0.81
CA LEU A 12 5.42 -2.28 -0.71
C LEU A 12 6.92 -2.08 -0.45
N ILE A 13 7.47 -2.78 0.54
CA ILE A 13 8.90 -2.73 0.88
C ILE A 13 9.79 -3.22 -0.29
N ARG A 14 9.27 -4.14 -1.12
CA ARG A 14 10.01 -4.72 -2.25
C ARG A 14 9.90 -3.94 -3.56
N GLY A 15 9.03 -2.94 -3.66
CA GLY A 15 8.84 -2.24 -4.94
C GLY A 15 7.91 -2.94 -5.93
N ASP A 16 7.14 -3.96 -5.53
CA ASP A 16 6.29 -4.74 -6.45
C ASP A 16 4.90 -4.09 -6.62
N GLU A 17 4.82 -3.04 -7.45
CA GLU A 17 3.58 -2.28 -7.67
C GLU A 17 2.42 -3.16 -8.18
N VAL A 18 2.70 -4.15 -9.03
CA VAL A 18 1.67 -5.03 -9.60
C VAL A 18 1.01 -5.85 -8.51
N GLN A 19 1.81 -6.47 -7.64
CA GLN A 19 1.30 -7.25 -6.52
C GLN A 19 0.59 -6.35 -5.49
N VAL A 20 1.13 -5.16 -5.22
CA VAL A 20 0.48 -4.17 -4.34
C VAL A 20 -0.92 -3.83 -4.86
N LEU A 21 -1.03 -3.47 -6.14
CA LEU A 21 -2.31 -3.13 -6.77
C LEU A 21 -3.29 -4.30 -6.79
N GLN A 22 -2.81 -5.52 -7.07
CA GLN A 22 -3.64 -6.71 -7.05
C GLN A 22 -4.25 -6.91 -5.66
N ILE A 23 -3.43 -6.88 -4.61
CA ILE A 23 -3.91 -7.07 -3.24
C ILE A 23 -4.87 -5.94 -2.84
N TYR A 24 -4.48 -4.69 -3.11
CA TYR A 24 -5.27 -3.50 -2.79
C TYR A 24 -6.66 -3.51 -3.43
N ARG A 25 -6.75 -3.91 -4.70
CA ARG A 25 -8.02 -3.98 -5.45
C ARG A 25 -8.86 -5.20 -5.07
N SER A 26 -8.24 -6.33 -4.74
CA SER A 26 -8.95 -7.56 -4.39
C SER A 26 -9.50 -7.59 -2.96
N HIS A 27 -9.03 -6.70 -2.07
CA HIS A 27 -9.37 -6.71 -0.65
C HIS A 27 -9.97 -5.36 -0.22
N SER A 28 -11.30 -5.27 -0.24
CA SER A 28 -12.03 -4.03 0.07
C SER A 28 -11.86 -3.60 1.54
N ASP A 29 -11.58 -4.53 2.45
CA ASP A 29 -11.25 -4.27 3.85
C ASP A 29 -9.92 -3.52 4.00
N ILE A 30 -8.92 -3.87 3.19
CA ILE A 30 -7.63 -3.17 3.15
C ILE A 30 -7.83 -1.77 2.62
N ARG A 31 -8.59 -1.61 1.54
CA ARG A 31 -8.84 -0.30 0.92
C ARG A 31 -9.53 0.68 1.86
N ARG A 32 -10.59 0.24 2.54
CA ARG A 32 -11.38 1.07 3.48
C ARG A 32 -10.68 1.40 4.80
N HIS A 33 -9.61 0.69 5.13
CA HIS A 33 -8.89 0.87 6.39
C HIS A 33 -7.40 1.12 6.11
N ILE A 34 -7.08 1.72 4.97
CA ILE A 34 -5.71 2.10 4.67
C ILE A 34 -5.38 3.34 5.50
N ASP A 35 -4.51 3.16 6.50
CA ASP A 35 -4.03 4.26 7.34
C ASP A 35 -2.78 4.88 6.71
N PRO A 36 -2.84 6.15 6.23
CA PRO A 36 -1.72 6.89 5.65
C PRO A 36 -0.44 6.91 6.51
N ASN A 37 -0.63 6.82 7.83
CA ASN A 37 0.43 6.91 8.82
C ASN A 37 0.93 5.53 9.27
N LEU A 38 0.42 4.44 8.68
CA LEU A 38 0.85 3.10 9.03
C LEU A 38 2.32 2.89 8.68
N VAL A 39 3.14 2.73 9.72
CA VAL A 39 4.55 2.39 9.61
C VAL A 39 4.72 0.94 9.12
N LEU A 40 5.61 0.76 8.14
CA LEU A 40 5.86 -0.49 7.44
C LEU A 40 7.17 -1.16 7.83
N ASN A 41 8.18 -0.40 8.26
CA ASN A 41 9.50 -0.89 8.64
C ASN A 41 10.01 -0.20 9.91
N GLU A 42 11.17 -0.64 10.39
CA GLU A 42 11.83 -0.10 11.59
C GLU A 42 12.33 1.34 11.39
N ASP A 43 12.55 1.74 10.13
CA ASP A 43 13.00 3.08 9.74
C ASP A 43 11.88 4.14 9.83
N GLY A 44 10.64 3.72 10.08
CA GLY A 44 9.50 4.62 10.18
C GLY A 44 8.82 4.93 8.84
N ASP A 45 9.19 4.23 7.76
CA ASP A 45 8.59 4.46 6.45
C ASP A 45 7.12 4.03 6.44
N THR A 46 6.27 4.94 5.96
CA THR A 46 4.87 4.63 5.67
C THR A 46 4.74 4.06 4.26
N PHE A 47 3.54 3.57 3.90
CA PHE A 47 3.31 3.11 2.53
C PHE A 47 3.56 4.18 1.47
N VAL A 48 3.33 5.47 1.80
CA VAL A 48 3.57 6.57 0.87
C VAL A 48 5.07 6.74 0.62
N HIS A 49 5.90 6.60 1.66
CA HIS A 49 7.35 6.64 1.53
C HIS A 49 7.86 5.52 0.63
N CYS A 50 7.48 4.26 0.92
CA CYS A 50 7.88 3.12 0.10
C CYS A 50 7.39 3.24 -1.35
N ALA A 51 6.11 3.57 -1.54
CA ALA A 51 5.52 3.70 -2.87
C ALA A 51 6.17 4.85 -3.69
N SER A 52 6.53 5.95 -3.03
CA SER A 52 7.24 7.07 -3.68
C SER A 52 8.67 6.69 -4.05
N HIS A 53 9.38 6.00 -3.15
CA HIS A 53 10.75 5.54 -3.39
C HIS A 53 10.85 4.63 -4.62
N PHE A 54 9.87 3.75 -4.81
CA PHE A 54 9.81 2.83 -5.96
C PHE A 54 9.01 3.37 -7.16
N ALA A 55 8.62 4.65 -7.16
CA ALA A 55 7.85 5.28 -8.24
C ALA A 55 6.53 4.54 -8.60
N MET A 56 5.83 4.00 -7.60
CA MET A 56 4.55 3.28 -7.74
C MET A 56 3.37 4.22 -8.02
N LYS A 57 3.40 4.89 -9.18
CA LYS A 57 2.45 5.93 -9.55
C LYS A 57 1.00 5.45 -9.60
N ALA A 58 0.74 4.25 -10.12
CA ALA A 58 -0.61 3.72 -10.28
C ALA A 58 -1.21 3.33 -8.92
N PHE A 59 -0.39 2.78 -8.02
CA PHE A 59 -0.81 2.55 -6.63
C PHE A 59 -1.12 3.87 -5.91
N LEU A 60 -0.20 4.84 -5.94
CA LEU A 60 -0.41 6.15 -5.30
C LEU A 60 -1.66 6.86 -5.84
N SER A 61 -1.86 6.84 -7.17
CA SER A 61 -3.05 7.43 -7.78
C SER A 61 -4.35 6.76 -7.34
N SER A 62 -4.35 5.43 -7.20
CA SER A 62 -5.54 4.70 -6.73
C SER A 62 -5.79 5.00 -5.25
N CYS A 63 -4.72 4.94 -4.45
CA CYS A 63 -4.81 5.13 -3.00
C CYS A 63 -5.25 6.55 -2.63
N PHE A 64 -4.70 7.59 -3.27
CA PHE A 64 -5.11 8.96 -2.98
C PHE A 64 -6.50 9.29 -3.50
N ALA A 65 -6.94 8.68 -4.61
CA ALA A 65 -8.31 8.84 -5.06
C ALA A 65 -9.29 8.28 -4.01
N ASP A 66 -8.99 7.13 -3.42
CA ASP A 66 -9.83 6.54 -2.38
C ASP A 66 -9.81 7.38 -1.08
N ILE A 67 -8.67 7.96 -0.69
CA ILE A 67 -8.56 8.82 0.51
C ILE A 67 -9.27 10.17 0.33
N LEU A 68 -9.23 10.77 -0.86
CA LEU A 68 -9.79 12.10 -1.13
C LEU A 68 -11.30 12.09 -1.42
N LEU A 69 -11.87 10.92 -1.71
CA LEU A 69 -13.29 10.74 -2.05
C LEU A 69 -14.14 10.18 -0.90
N GLU A 70 -13.52 9.86 0.25
CA GLU A 70 -14.20 9.56 1.53
C GLU A 70 -14.49 10.83 2.33
#